data_AF-A0A2C5XYC8-F1
#
_entry.id   AF-A0A2C5XYC8-F1
#
_cell.length_a   1.000
_cell.length_b   1.000
_cell.length_c   1.000
_cell.angle_alpha   90.00
_cell.angle_beta   90.00
_cell.angle_gamma   90.00
#
_symmetry.space_group_name_H-M   'P 1'
#
loop_
_entity.id
_entity.type
_entity.pdbx_description
1 polymer ?
#
loop_
_entity_poly.entity_id
_entity_poly.type
_entity_poly.pdbx_seq_one_letter_code
_entity_poly.pdbx_strand_id
1 'polypeptide(L)'
;MAPRPIFVATHPRACSTAFERVFMTRRDILQSHHEPFGDAFYFGPEALSLRYRDDPAAHDGSRPEALETYQSVLNRLEEVEKKVRSLLLCASCP
;
A
#
# COMPACT_ATOMS: atom_id res chain seq x y z
N MET A 1 6.48 6.76 22.59
CA MET A 1 5.71 7.49 21.57
C MET A 1 5.92 6.74 20.26
N ALA A 2 4.89 6.13 19.67
CA ALA A 2 5.04 5.51 18.36
C ALA A 2 5.42 6.61 17.33
N PRO A 3 6.39 6.35 16.43
CA PRO A 3 6.79 7.33 15.43
C PRO A 3 5.61 7.60 14.48
N ARG A 4 5.19 8.86 14.37
CA ARG A 4 4.05 9.24 13.52
C ARG A 4 4.33 8.86 12.05
N PRO A 5 3.41 8.15 11.38
CA PRO A 5 3.59 7.78 9.98
C PRO A 5 3.55 9.02 9.08
N ILE A 6 4.24 8.94 7.95
CA ILE A 6 4.24 9.98 6.92
C ILE A 6 3.39 9.46 5.75
N PHE A 7 2.34 10.20 5.40
CA PHE A 7 1.49 9.90 4.26
C PHE A 7 1.87 10.79 3.09
N VAL A 8 2.22 10.18 1.95
CA VAL A 8 2.56 10.85 0.71
C VAL A 8 1.46 10.58 -0.30
N ALA A 9 0.51 11.52 -0.38
CA ALA A 9 -0.55 11.52 -1.37
C ALA A 9 -0.08 12.22 -2.64
N THR A 10 -0.08 11.54 -3.78
CA THR A 10 0.36 12.12 -5.05
C THR A 10 -0.59 11.76 -6.19
N HIS A 11 -0.53 12.50 -7.29
CA HIS A 11 -1.17 12.09 -8.54
C HIS A 11 -0.29 11.07 -9.29
N PRO A 12 -0.86 10.12 -10.05
CA PRO A 12 -0.09 9.24 -10.91
C PRO A 12 0.82 10.07 -11.82
N ARG A 13 2.04 9.59 -12.06
CA ARG A 13 3.04 10.26 -12.90
C ARG A 13 3.59 11.58 -12.32
N ALA A 14 3.34 11.91 -11.05
CA ALA A 14 3.93 13.07 -10.37
C ALA A 14 5.34 12.80 -9.79
N CYS A 15 6.13 11.89 -10.39
CA CYS A 15 7.47 11.48 -9.92
C CYS A 15 7.50 10.91 -8.47
N SER A 16 6.37 10.42 -7.96
CA SER A 16 6.21 9.85 -6.62
C SER A 16 7.13 8.65 -6.36
N THR A 17 7.34 7.78 -7.36
CA THR A 17 8.28 6.64 -7.28
C THR A 17 9.74 7.10 -7.18
N ALA A 18 10.09 8.21 -7.83
CA ALA A 18 11.45 8.77 -7.72
C ALA A 18 11.67 9.38 -6.33
N PHE A 19 10.65 10.03 -5.77
CA PHE A 19 10.67 10.54 -4.41
C PHE A 19 10.79 9.41 -3.37
N GLU A 20 10.03 8.33 -3.51
CA GLU A 20 10.12 7.16 -2.64
C GLU A 20 11.54 6.56 -2.60
N ARG A 21 12.20 6.44 -3.76
CA ARG A 21 13.58 5.92 -3.85
C ARG A 21 14.57 6.72 -3.00
N VAL A 22 14.35 8.02 -2.80
CA VAL A 22 15.18 8.84 -1.90
C VAL A 22 14.98 8.39 -0.44
N PHE A 23 13.75 8.11 -0.01
CA PHE A 23 13.47 7.64 1.36
C PHE A 23 13.93 6.19 1.58
N MET A 24 13.92 5.36 0.54
CA MET A 24 14.46 3.99 0.61
C MET A 24 15.97 3.94 0.92
N THR A 25 16.69 5.06 0.81
CA THR A 25 18.10 5.16 1.24
C THR A 25 18.25 5.20 2.76
N ARG A 26 17.19 5.57 3.50
CA ARG A 26 17.17 5.72 4.97
C ARG A 26 16.43 4.58 5.66
N ARG A 27 16.81 3.33 5.33
CA ARG A 27 16.22 2.11 5.92
C ARG A 27 16.47 1.97 7.42
N ASP A 28 17.42 2.75 7.95
CA ASP A 28 17.73 2.86 9.37
C ASP A 28 16.61 3.52 10.17
N ILE A 29 15.83 4.40 9.54
CA ILE A 29 14.84 5.26 10.24
C ILE A 29 13.45 5.16 9.61
N LEU A 30 13.35 4.81 8.32
CA LEU A 30 12.12 4.81 7.56
C LEU A 30 11.91 3.50 6.81
N GLN A 31 10.68 3.00 6.85
CA GLN A 31 10.21 1.90 6.02
C GLN A 31 9.19 2.43 5.01
N SER A 32 9.47 2.29 3.72
CA SER A 32 8.56 2.72 2.65
C SER A 32 7.59 1.62 2.27
N HIS A 33 6.32 1.99 2.08
CA HIS A 33 5.25 1.14 1.61
C HIS A 33 4.65 1.77 0.36
N HIS A 34 4.88 1.12 -0.78
CA HIS A 34 4.33 1.54 -2.07
C HIS A 34 2.91 1.01 -2.21
N GLU A 35 1.94 1.92 -2.28
CA GLU A 35 0.52 1.65 -2.53
C GLU A 35 -0.05 0.47 -1.71
N PRO A 36 0.08 0.48 -0.37
CA PRO A 36 -0.22 -0.68 0.48
C PRO A 36 -1.70 -1.09 0.46
N PHE A 37 -2.59 -0.22 0.01
CA PHE A 37 -4.03 -0.51 -0.09
C PHE A 37 -4.47 -0.89 -1.51
N GLY A 38 -3.55 -0.91 -2.49
CA GLY A 38 -3.88 -1.17 -3.89
C GLY A 38 -4.50 -2.54 -4.10
N ASP A 39 -3.88 -3.58 -3.54
CA ASP A 39 -4.31 -4.97 -3.74
C ASP A 39 -5.69 -5.23 -3.11
N ALA A 40 -5.90 -4.77 -1.87
CA ALA A 40 -7.21 -4.81 -1.20
C ALA A 40 -8.30 -4.00 -1.95
N PHE A 41 -7.94 -2.90 -2.60
CA PHE A 41 -8.87 -2.05 -3.34
C PHE A 41 -9.26 -2.65 -4.71
N TYR A 42 -8.32 -3.30 -5.40
CA TYR A 42 -8.51 -3.82 -6.74
C TYR A 42 -8.96 -5.28 -6.80
N PHE A 43 -8.42 -6.13 -5.93
CA PHE A 43 -8.51 -7.59 -6.06
C PHE A 43 -9.06 -8.27 -4.81
N GLY A 44 -8.90 -7.64 -3.65
CA GLY A 44 -9.34 -8.19 -2.37
C GLY A 44 -10.84 -8.53 -2.31
N PRO A 45 -11.26 -9.31 -1.30
CA PRO A 45 -12.68 -9.64 -1.11
C PRO A 45 -13.53 -8.40 -0.78
N GLU A 46 -12.89 -7.31 -0.36
CA GLU A 46 -13.50 -6.01 -0.05
C GLU A 46 -13.22 -4.98 -1.18
N ALA A 47 -12.92 -5.43 -2.40
CA ALA A 47 -12.59 -4.56 -3.53
C ALA A 47 -13.72 -3.56 -3.83
N LEU A 48 -13.35 -2.27 -3.88
CA LEU A 48 -14.27 -1.17 -4.18
C LEU A 48 -14.16 -0.73 -5.65
N SER A 49 -13.08 -1.12 -6.33
CA SER A 49 -12.87 -0.87 -7.74
C SER A 49 -13.91 -1.57 -8.62
N LEU A 50 -14.33 -0.88 -9.69
CA LEU A 50 -15.12 -1.47 -10.79
C LEU A 50 -14.23 -2.11 -11.86
N ARG A 51 -12.93 -1.78 -11.88
CA ARG A 51 -12.03 -2.01 -13.02
C ARG A 51 -11.76 -3.49 -13.33
N TYR A 52 -11.75 -4.35 -12.31
CA TYR A 52 -11.46 -5.78 -12.44
C TYR A 52 -12.59 -6.67 -11.88
N ARG A 53 -13.76 -6.06 -11.59
CA ARG A 53 -14.88 -6.74 -10.95
C ARG A 53 -15.39 -7.95 -11.72
N ASP A 54 -15.39 -7.85 -13.05
CA ASP A 54 -15.88 -8.89 -13.95
C ASP A 54 -14.75 -9.82 -14.44
N ASP A 55 -13.53 -9.67 -13.93
CA ASP A 55 -12.40 -10.53 -14.27
C ASP A 55 -12.25 -11.64 -13.21
N PRO A 56 -12.69 -12.89 -13.49
CA PRO A 56 -12.59 -13.98 -12.54
C PRO A 56 -11.13 -14.37 -12.23
N ALA A 57 -10.17 -14.06 -13.11
CA ALA A 57 -8.76 -14.30 -12.85
C ALA A 57 -8.16 -13.29 -11.86
N ALA A 58 -8.74 -12.08 -11.79
CA ALA A 58 -8.30 -11.04 -10.87
C ALA A 58 -8.70 -11.34 -9.42
N HIS A 59 -9.79 -12.07 -9.21
CA HIS A 59 -10.31 -12.49 -7.91
C HIS A 59 -10.06 -13.97 -7.58
N ASP A 60 -9.21 -14.64 -8.36
CA ASP A 60 -8.83 -16.02 -8.07
C ASP A 60 -8.05 -16.06 -6.73
N GLY A 61 -8.58 -16.78 -5.75
CA GLY A 61 -7.97 -16.98 -4.44
C GLY A 61 -6.62 -17.72 -4.48
N SER A 62 -6.19 -18.22 -5.65
CA SER A 62 -4.82 -18.66 -5.88
C SER A 62 -3.81 -17.50 -5.80
N ARG A 63 -4.23 -16.26 -6.04
CA ARG A 63 -3.39 -15.05 -5.96
C ARG A 63 -3.40 -14.50 -4.53
N PRO A 64 -2.23 -14.26 -3.91
CA PRO A 64 -2.16 -13.65 -2.58
C PRO A 64 -2.85 -12.29 -2.51
N GLU A 65 -2.77 -11.50 -3.59
CA GLU A 65 -3.39 -10.18 -3.75
C GLU A 65 -4.93 -10.23 -3.67
N ALA A 66 -5.54 -11.32 -4.15
CA ALA A 66 -7.00 -11.50 -4.13
C ALA A 66 -7.54 -11.84 -2.73
N LEU A 67 -6.65 -12.23 -1.80
CA LEU A 67 -6.99 -12.54 -0.41
C LEU A 67 -6.68 -11.37 0.55
N GLU A 68 -6.04 -10.30 0.07
CA GLU A 68 -5.70 -9.16 0.93
C GLU A 68 -6.94 -8.36 1.34
N THR A 69 -7.09 -8.13 2.65
CA THR A 69 -8.13 -7.30 3.25
C THR A 69 -7.54 -6.00 3.79
N TYR A 70 -8.36 -4.96 3.94
CA TYR A 70 -7.90 -3.70 4.55
C TYR A 70 -7.37 -3.93 5.98
N GLN A 71 -8.00 -4.84 6.73
CA GLN A 71 -7.54 -5.22 8.07
C GLN A 71 -6.15 -5.86 8.05
N SER A 72 -5.85 -6.73 7.08
CA SER A 72 -4.52 -7.35 6.94
C SER A 72 -3.44 -6.28 6.74
N VAL A 73 -3.71 -5.31 5.85
CA VAL A 73 -2.80 -4.20 5.57
C VAL A 73 -2.57 -3.34 6.82
N LEU A 74 -3.63 -2.99 7.55
CA LEU A 74 -3.53 -2.21 8.79
C LEU A 74 -2.70 -2.93 9.86
N ASN A 75 -2.98 -4.23 10.09
CA ASN A 75 -2.22 -5.04 11.05
C ASN A 75 -0.72 -5.05 10.72
N ARG A 76 -0.38 -5.18 9.44
CA ARG A 76 1.01 -5.16 8.97
C ARG A 76 1.69 -3.80 9.20
N LEU A 77 0.96 -2.70 9.00
CA LEU A 77 1.47 -1.35 9.26
C LEU A 77 1.71 -1.11 10.75
N GLU A 78 0.81 -1.57 11.61
CA GLU A 78 0.96 -1.48 13.07
C GLU A 78 2.20 -2.25 13.59
N GLU A 79 2.50 -3.40 13.00
CA GLU A 79 3.72 -4.15 13.33
C GLU A 79 5.00 -3.42 12.94
N VAL A 80 4.99 -2.72 11.80
CA VAL A 80 6.12 -1.92 11.32
C VAL A 80 6.31 -0.68 12.18
N GLU A 81 5.23 0.01 12.54
CA GLU A 81 5.27 1.21 13.39
C GLU A 81 5.90 0.96 14.77
N LYS A 82 5.78 -0.26 15.30
CA LYS A 82 6.43 -0.66 16.56
C LYS A 82 7.96 -0.64 16.48
N LYS A 83 8.53 -0.72 15.26
CA LYS A 83 9.99 -0.84 15.04
C LYS A 83 10.58 0.42 14.41
N VAL A 84 9.93 0.95 13.37
CA VAL A 84 10.50 1.99 12.48
C VAL A 84 9.38 2.93 12.04
N ARG A 85 9.71 4.16 11.62
CA ARG A 85 8.71 5.09 11.08
C ARG A 85 8.25 4.63 9.70
N SER A 86 6.94 4.54 9.49
CA SER A 86 6.35 4.15 8.21
C SER A 86 6.17 5.36 7.27
N LEU A 87 6.53 5.18 6.00
CA LEU A 87 6.22 6.10 4.90
C LEU A 87 5.27 5.41 3.93
N LEU A 88 4.06 5.94 3.81
CA LEU A 88 2.98 5.39 2.99
C LEU A 88 2.89 6.22 1.71
N LEU A 89 3.19 5.63 0.56
CA LEU A 89 3.01 6.26 -0.74
C LEU A 89 1.69 5.82 -1.36
N CYS A 90 0.73 6.74 -1.50
CA CYS A 90 -0.49 6.49 -2.26
C CYS A 90 -0.50 7.42 -3.47
N ALA A 91 -0.31 6.86 -4.67
CA ALA A 91 -0.74 7.56 -5.86
C ALA A 91 -2.27 7.42 -5.92
N SER A 92 -2.96 8.54 -6.13
CA SER A 92 -4.40 8.56 -6.37
C SER A 92 -4.66 7.82 -7.67
N CYS A 93 -4.99 6.53 -7.56
CA CYS A 93 -5.21 5.70 -8.73
C CYS A 93 -6.43 6.24 -9.50
N PRO A 94 -6.33 6.43 -10.83
CA PRO A 94 -7.40 7.00 -11.64
C PRO A 94 -8.58 6.02 -11.81
#